data_AF-A0A7C6Y923-F1
#
_entry.id   AF-A0A7C6Y923-F1
#
_cell.length_a   1.000
_cell.length_b   1.000
_cell.length_c   1.000
_cell.angle_alpha   90.00
_cell.angle_beta   90.00
_cell.angle_gamma   90.00
#
_symmetry.space_group_name_H-M   'P 1'
#
loop_
_entity.id
_entity.type
_entity.pdbx_description
1 polymer ?
#
loop_
_entity_poly.entity_id
_entity_poly.type
_entity_poly.pdbx_seq_one_letter_code
_entity_poly.pdbx_strand_id
1 'polypeptide(L)'
;MGRVAVLGRTFAGIAAAVRLARVGHDVTLVDAGGADTLRAQLGETLDFPAPWRDLFKKSGRPAAGALGLHGLDLVPDPEGAPTDRGDVWYADVDALGEPAARAWRDVVDAADDTWQAVRPLGLEAETTPDAVARAGLHPRRSLEDVARTLPHPVLA
;
A
#
# COMPACT_ATOMS: atom_id res chain seq x y z
N MET A 1 -27.32 9.96 -0.33
CA MET A 1 -27.52 8.53 -0.01
C MET A 1 -28.10 7.85 -1.23
N GLY A 2 -27.42 6.84 -1.78
CA GLY A 2 -27.84 6.13 -3.00
C GLY A 2 -27.55 4.63 -2.89
N ARG A 3 -28.28 3.81 -3.64
CA ARG A 3 -28.07 2.36 -3.72
C ARG A 3 -26.96 2.06 -4.73
N VAL A 4 -25.93 1.34 -4.31
CA VAL A 4 -24.76 1.03 -5.14
C VAL A 4 -24.50 -0.48 -5.11
N ALA A 5 -24.44 -1.09 -6.29
CA ALA A 5 -23.97 -2.46 -6.44
C ALA A 5 -22.48 -2.44 -6.81
N VAL A 6 -21.65 -3.10 -6.01
CA VAL A 6 -20.22 -3.27 -6.31
C VAL A 6 -20.01 -4.70 -6.79
N LEU A 7 -19.58 -4.84 -8.05
CA LEU A 7 -19.28 -6.13 -8.66
C LEU A 7 -17.91 -6.63 -8.19
N GLY A 8 -17.89 -7.82 -7.60
CA GLY A 8 -16.67 -8.56 -7.29
C GLY A 8 -16.15 -8.32 -5.88
N ARG A 9 -15.90 -9.42 -5.16
CA ARG A 9 -15.13 -9.44 -3.91
C ARG A 9 -13.61 -9.41 -4.17
N THR A 10 -13.14 -8.57 -5.08
CA THR A 10 -11.71 -8.25 -5.17
C THR A 10 -11.33 -7.31 -4.03
N PHE A 11 -10.04 -7.18 -3.72
CA PHE A 11 -9.59 -6.22 -2.70
C PHE A 11 -10.03 -4.77 -3.04
N ALA A 12 -9.93 -4.39 -4.32
CA ALA A 12 -10.39 -3.08 -4.80
C ALA A 12 -11.92 -2.90 -4.66
N GLY A 13 -12.70 -3.92 -5.01
CA GLY A 13 -14.15 -3.90 -4.86
C GLY A 13 -14.57 -3.77 -3.39
N ILE A 14 -13.96 -4.53 -2.48
CA ILE A 14 -14.21 -4.41 -1.05
C ILE A 14 -13.81 -3.04 -0.52
N ALA A 15 -12.63 -2.52 -0.91
CA ALA A 15 -12.19 -1.20 -0.50
C ALA A 15 -13.14 -0.10 -0.96
N ALA A 16 -13.64 -0.17 -2.20
CA ALA A 16 -14.65 0.75 -2.72
C ALA A 16 -15.96 0.63 -1.94
N ALA A 17 -16.46 -0.59 -1.74
CA ALA A 17 -17.71 -0.85 -1.02
C ALA A 17 -17.66 -0.32 0.42
N VAL A 18 -16.58 -0.58 1.15
CA VAL A 18 -16.36 -0.09 2.52
C VAL A 18 -16.36 1.44 2.57
N ARG A 19 -15.67 2.11 1.63
CA ARG A 19 -15.61 3.58 1.59
C ARG A 19 -16.97 4.20 1.25
N LEU A 20 -17.69 3.62 0.30
CA LEU A 20 -19.05 4.04 -0.07
C LEU A 20 -20.04 3.85 1.09
N ALA A 21 -19.99 2.71 1.77
CA ALA A 21 -20.81 2.45 2.95
C ALA A 21 -20.50 3.45 4.08
N ARG A 22 -19.21 3.75 4.31
CA ARG A 22 -18.78 4.72 5.32
C ARG A 22 -19.31 6.13 5.10
N VAL A 23 -19.47 6.55 3.84
CA VAL A 23 -20.07 7.87 3.52
C VAL A 23 -21.60 7.82 3.39
N GLY A 24 -22.23 6.71 3.79
CA GLY A 24 -23.68 6.59 3.93
C GLY A 24 -24.42 6.08 2.69
N HIS A 25 -23.75 5.42 1.74
CA HIS A 25 -24.45 4.70 0.68
C HIS A 25 -24.95 3.33 1.17
N ASP A 26 -26.06 2.89 0.59
CA ASP A 26 -26.54 1.51 0.75
C ASP A 26 -25.84 0.64 -0.29
N VAL A 27 -24.87 -0.16 0.16
CA VAL A 27 -23.95 -0.88 -0.71
C VAL A 27 -24.25 -2.37 -0.68
N THR A 28 -24.54 -2.94 -1.85
CA THR A 28 -24.62 -4.39 -2.05
C THR A 28 -23.35 -4.87 -2.75
N LEU A 29 -22.63 -5.79 -2.12
CA LEU A 29 -21.54 -6.53 -2.77
C LEU A 29 -22.14 -7.69 -3.55
N VAL A 30 -21.93 -7.71 -4.87
CA VAL A 30 -22.39 -8.78 -5.76
C VAL A 30 -21.23 -9.72 -6.02
N ASP A 31 -21.43 -11.00 -5.73
CA ASP A 31 -20.40 -12.01 -5.96
C ASP A 31 -20.26 -12.33 -7.45
N ALA A 32 -19.04 -12.25 -7.93
CA ALA A 32 -18.64 -12.59 -9.29
C ALA A 32 -17.46 -13.60 -9.30
N GLY A 33 -17.26 -14.34 -8.20
CA GLY A 33 -16.27 -15.43 -8.09
C GLY A 33 -14.93 -15.06 -7.45
N GLY A 34 -14.79 -13.87 -6.86
CA GLY A 34 -13.52 -13.40 -6.28
C GLY A 34 -13.26 -13.81 -4.82
N ALA A 35 -14.23 -14.45 -4.17
CA ALA A 35 -14.17 -14.77 -2.74
C ALA A 35 -13.04 -15.75 -2.39
N ASP A 36 -12.83 -16.76 -3.23
CA ASP A 36 -11.81 -17.79 -3.00
C ASP A 36 -10.41 -17.27 -3.29
N THR A 37 -10.25 -16.42 -4.31
CA THR A 37 -8.99 -15.70 -4.56
C THR A 37 -8.58 -14.86 -3.36
N LEU A 38 -9.51 -14.08 -2.78
CA LEU A 38 -9.21 -13.27 -1.62
C LEU A 38 -8.88 -14.11 -0.38
N ARG A 39 -9.57 -15.25 -0.22
CA ARG A 39 -9.27 -16.21 0.86
C ARG A 39 -7.89 -16.84 0.67
N ALA A 40 -7.49 -17.16 -0.56
CA ALA A 40 -6.15 -17.66 -0.85
C ALA A 40 -5.05 -16.61 -0.56
N GLN A 41 -5.37 -15.32 -0.66
CA GLN A 41 -4.47 -14.23 -0.25
C GLN A 41 -4.41 -14.02 1.28
N LEU A 42 -5.39 -14.54 2.02
CA LEU A 42 -5.40 -14.57 3.48
C LEU A 42 -4.78 -15.89 3.93
N GLY A 43 -3.45 -15.97 3.87
CA GLY A 43 -2.66 -17.05 4.45
C GLY A 43 -2.47 -16.87 5.97
N GLU A 44 -1.65 -17.73 6.57
CA GLU A 44 -1.24 -17.58 7.98
C GLU A 44 -0.44 -16.29 8.20
N THR A 45 0.44 -15.95 7.24
CA THR A 45 1.15 -14.68 7.18
C THR A 45 0.54 -13.78 6.10
N LEU A 46 0.39 -12.49 6.41
CA LEU A 46 0.01 -11.47 5.44
C LEU A 46 1.26 -10.87 4.80
N ASP A 47 1.64 -11.34 3.61
CA ASP A 47 2.84 -10.85 2.89
C ASP A 47 2.80 -9.35 2.59
N PHE A 48 1.60 -8.78 2.47
CA PHE A 48 1.40 -7.36 2.24
C PHE A 48 0.37 -6.78 3.22
N PRO A 49 0.76 -6.53 4.49
CA PRO A 49 -0.18 -6.19 5.55
C PRO A 49 -0.65 -4.73 5.50
N ALA A 50 0.08 -3.84 4.82
CA ALA A 50 -0.24 -2.41 4.78
C ALA A 50 -1.60 -2.10 4.13
N PRO A 51 -1.97 -2.65 2.95
CA PRO A 51 -3.32 -2.48 2.41
C PRO A 51 -4.42 -2.98 3.35
N TRP A 52 -4.24 -4.13 4.01
CA TRP A 52 -5.22 -4.66 4.95
C TRP A 52 -5.42 -3.70 6.14
N ARG A 53 -4.33 -3.24 6.75
CA ARG A 53 -4.37 -2.23 7.84
C ARG A 53 -5.11 -0.97 7.40
N ASP A 54 -4.83 -0.47 6.19
CA ASP A 54 -5.49 0.71 5.63
C ASP A 54 -6.99 0.47 5.37
N LEU A 55 -7.36 -0.68 4.80
CA LEU A 55 -8.76 -1.06 4.54
C LEU A 55 -9.58 -1.04 5.82
N PHE A 56 -9.08 -1.69 6.88
CA PHE A 56 -9.73 -1.73 8.19
C PHE A 56 -9.82 -0.33 8.81
N LYS A 57 -8.73 0.44 8.82
CA LYS A 57 -8.76 1.83 9.28
C LYS A 57 -9.84 2.64 8.55
N LYS A 58 -9.97 2.44 7.23
CA LYS A 58 -10.98 3.08 6.38
C LYS A 58 -12.39 2.52 6.56
N SER A 59 -12.59 1.33 7.13
CA SER A 59 -13.91 0.85 7.56
C SER A 59 -14.36 1.42 8.91
N GLY A 60 -13.45 2.04 9.66
CA GLY A 60 -13.74 2.66 10.96
C GLY A 60 -13.28 1.83 12.16
N ARG A 61 -12.59 0.71 11.93
CA ARG A 61 -12.04 -0.14 13.00
C ARG A 61 -10.65 -0.66 12.61
N PRO A 62 -9.61 -0.53 13.46
CA PRO A 62 -8.30 -1.11 13.19
C PRO A 62 -8.35 -2.64 12.98
N ALA A 63 -7.45 -3.17 12.14
CA ALA A 63 -7.42 -4.59 11.77
C ALA A 63 -7.34 -5.52 12.99
N ALA A 64 -6.43 -5.24 13.93
CA ALA A 64 -6.29 -6.00 15.17
C ALA A 64 -7.59 -6.05 15.98
N GLY A 65 -8.30 -4.92 16.11
CA GLY A 65 -9.58 -4.88 16.82
C GLY A 65 -10.71 -5.60 16.09
N ALA A 66 -10.68 -5.67 14.76
CA ALA A 66 -11.65 -6.45 14.00
C ALA A 66 -11.39 -7.96 14.10
N LEU A 67 -10.12 -8.37 14.04
CA LEU A 67 -9.69 -9.76 14.21
C LEU A 67 -9.93 -10.28 15.64
N GLY A 68 -9.70 -9.44 16.65
CA GLY A 68 -9.93 -9.80 18.05
C GLY A 68 -11.39 -10.17 18.38
N LEU A 69 -12.37 -9.63 17.65
CA LEU A 69 -13.78 -10.04 17.78
C LEU A 69 -14.04 -11.49 17.34
N HIS A 70 -13.10 -12.05 16.58
CA HIS A 70 -13.10 -13.44 16.14
C HIS A 70 -12.06 -14.28 16.89
N GLY A 71 -11.48 -13.77 17.98
CA GLY A 71 -10.47 -14.47 18.77
C GLY A 71 -9.12 -14.61 18.08
N LEU A 72 -8.81 -13.72 17.12
CA LEU A 72 -7.57 -13.73 16.37
C LEU A 72 -6.71 -12.52 16.75
N ASP A 73 -5.42 -12.77 16.97
CA ASP A 73 -4.41 -11.74 17.20
C ASP A 73 -3.59 -11.52 15.92
N LEU A 74 -3.39 -10.26 15.56
CA LEU A 74 -2.49 -9.86 14.48
C LEU A 74 -1.12 -9.56 15.07
N VAL A 75 -0.17 -10.47 14.88
CA VAL A 75 1.20 -10.37 15.40
C VAL A 75 2.22 -10.28 14.26
N PRO A 76 3.39 -9.66 14.47
CA PRO A 76 4.50 -9.71 13.52
C PRO A 76 4.96 -11.16 13.31
N ASP A 77 5.29 -11.49 12.06
CA ASP A 77 5.98 -12.75 11.73
C ASP A 77 7.42 -12.68 12.27
N PRO A 78 7.85 -13.62 13.14
CA PRO A 78 9.20 -13.61 13.71
C PRO A 78 10.30 -13.82 12.66
N GLU A 79 10.00 -14.46 11.55
CA GLU A 79 10.93 -14.69 10.43
C GLU A 79 10.73 -13.67 9.29
N GLY A 80 9.71 -12.80 9.42
CA GLY A 80 9.35 -11.80 8.43
C GLY A 80 10.14 -10.50 8.56
N ALA A 81 10.09 -9.69 7.50
CA ALA A 81 10.67 -8.35 7.53
C ALA A 81 9.89 -7.43 8.52
N PRO A 82 10.57 -6.50 9.20
CA PRO A 82 9.89 -5.51 10.04
C PRO A 82 8.83 -4.74 9.26
N THR A 83 7.67 -4.50 9.87
CA THR A 83 6.52 -3.87 9.19
C THR A 83 6.19 -2.47 9.69
N ASP A 84 6.87 -2.03 10.75
CA ASP A 84 6.77 -0.69 11.31
C ASP A 84 8.01 0.14 10.98
N ARG A 85 7.80 1.43 10.68
CA ARG A 85 8.83 2.31 10.13
C ARG A 85 10.06 2.46 11.03
N GLY A 86 9.87 2.42 12.35
CA GLY A 86 10.97 2.49 13.31
C GLY A 86 11.83 1.23 13.28
N ASP A 87 11.20 0.06 13.27
CA ASP A 87 11.89 -1.23 13.24
C ASP A 87 12.61 -1.44 11.91
N VAL A 88 11.99 -1.03 10.79
CA VAL A 88 12.65 -1.00 9.47
C VAL A 88 13.91 -0.14 9.50
N TRP A 89 13.84 1.06 10.08
CA TRP A 89 15.00 1.95 10.20
C TRP A 89 16.16 1.30 10.95
N TYR A 90 15.90 0.69 12.10
CA TYR A 90 16.96 0.05 12.88
C TYR A 90 17.52 -1.20 12.18
N ALA A 91 16.66 -2.00 11.53
CA ALA A 91 17.11 -3.13 10.73
C ALA A 91 18.00 -2.69 9.55
N ASP A 92 17.64 -1.60 8.87
CA ASP A 92 18.45 -1.03 7.78
C ASP A 92 19.80 -0.50 8.30
N VAL A 93 19.81 0.18 9.45
CA VAL A 93 21.05 0.66 10.09
C VAL A 93 21.97 -0.50 10.46
N ASP A 94 21.42 -1.57 11.05
CA ASP A 94 22.18 -2.75 11.43
C ASP A 94 22.75 -3.48 10.21
N ALA A 95 21.99 -3.53 9.10
CA ALA A 95 22.40 -4.24 7.89
C ALA A 95 23.37 -3.44 6.98
N LEU A 96 23.19 -2.12 6.87
CA LEU A 96 23.84 -1.29 5.86
C LEU A 96 24.78 -0.22 6.46
N GLY A 97 24.68 0.03 7.76
CA GLY A 97 25.27 1.18 8.43
C GLY A 97 24.44 2.45 8.22
N GLU A 98 24.51 3.36 9.20
CA GLU A 98 23.66 4.55 9.26
C GLU A 98 23.70 5.44 8.01
N PRO A 99 24.86 5.73 7.37
CA PRO A 99 24.89 6.57 6.18
C PRO A 99 24.11 5.98 5.00
N ALA A 100 24.23 4.67 4.77
CA ALA A 100 23.54 3.99 3.69
C ALA A 100 22.04 3.81 3.98
N ALA A 101 21.68 3.47 5.23
CA ALA A 101 20.29 3.41 5.68
C ALA A 101 19.58 4.76 5.52
N ARG A 102 20.26 5.87 5.83
CA ARG A 102 19.74 7.22 5.61
C ARG A 102 19.52 7.52 4.13
N ALA A 103 20.50 7.23 3.29
CA ALA A 103 20.37 7.44 1.84
C ALA A 103 19.24 6.60 1.23
N TRP A 104 19.09 5.35 1.68
CA TRP A 104 17.99 4.48 1.28
C TRP A 104 16.62 5.04 1.69
N ARG A 105 16.47 5.42 2.96
CA ARG A 105 15.24 6.05 3.47
C ARG A 105 14.89 7.30 2.68
N ASP A 106 15.88 8.16 2.41
CA ASP A 106 15.65 9.41 1.67
C ASP A 106 15.21 9.13 0.21
N VAL A 107 15.68 8.04 -0.42
CA VAL A 107 15.19 7.57 -1.73
C VAL A 107 13.73 7.07 -1.64
N VAL A 108 13.41 6.26 -0.64
CA VAL A 108 12.03 5.76 -0.43
C VAL A 108 11.06 6.92 -0.14
N ASP A 109 11.48 7.91 0.65
CA ASP A 109 10.67 9.09 0.96
C ASP A 109 10.45 9.96 -0.30
N ALA A 110 11.49 10.20 -1.11
CA ALA A 110 11.34 10.91 -2.38
C ALA A 110 10.46 10.16 -3.41
N ALA A 111 10.37 8.83 -3.29
CA ALA A 111 9.47 8.04 -4.12
C ALA A 111 7.99 8.28 -3.78
N ASP A 112 7.65 8.66 -2.54
CA ASP A 112 6.28 9.07 -2.19
C ASP A 112 5.87 10.34 -2.92
N ASP A 113 6.75 11.36 -3.00
CA ASP A 113 6.48 12.57 -3.78
C ASP A 113 6.20 12.24 -5.26
N THR A 114 6.99 11.32 -5.83
CA THR A 114 6.78 10.83 -7.20
C THR A 114 5.42 10.13 -7.32
N TRP A 115 5.05 9.30 -6.35
CA TRP A 115 3.76 8.64 -6.32
C TRP A 115 2.60 9.63 -6.23
N GLN A 116 2.68 10.64 -5.36
CA GLN A 116 1.65 11.69 -5.26
C GLN A 116 1.52 12.49 -6.56
N ALA A 117 2.61 12.68 -7.30
CA ALA A 117 2.60 13.35 -8.60
C ALA A 117 1.99 12.48 -9.71
N VAL A 118 2.24 11.17 -9.72
CA VAL A 118 1.67 10.21 -10.70
C VAL A 118 0.21 9.92 -10.42
N ARG A 119 -0.21 9.85 -9.16
CA ARG A 119 -1.56 9.46 -8.75
C ARG A 119 -2.70 10.21 -9.46
N PRO A 120 -2.69 11.54 -9.63
CA PRO A 120 -3.73 12.23 -10.40
C PRO A 120 -3.64 11.96 -11.91
N LEU A 121 -2.51 11.45 -12.42
CA LEU A 121 -2.24 11.21 -13.84
C LEU A 121 -2.60 9.77 -14.23
N GLY A 122 -3.83 9.55 -14.66
CA GLY A 122 -4.30 8.28 -15.22
C GLY A 122 -4.97 7.36 -14.21
N LEU A 123 -4.70 7.52 -12.90
CA LEU A 123 -5.39 6.74 -11.86
C LEU A 123 -6.64 7.47 -11.33
N GLU A 124 -6.57 8.78 -11.11
CA GLU A 124 -7.72 9.57 -10.63
C GLU A 124 -8.32 10.50 -11.68
N ALA A 125 -7.55 10.89 -12.71
CA ALA A 125 -8.01 11.69 -13.83
C ALA A 125 -7.33 11.26 -15.13
N GLU A 126 -7.83 11.73 -16.28
CA GLU A 126 -7.24 11.43 -17.58
C GLU A 126 -5.81 11.99 -17.70
N THR A 127 -4.88 11.17 -18.21
CA THR A 127 -3.50 11.60 -18.47
C THR A 127 -3.44 12.49 -19.71
N THR A 128 -2.97 13.73 -19.54
CA THR A 128 -2.70 14.65 -20.67
C THR A 128 -1.22 15.04 -20.72
N PRO A 129 -0.66 15.39 -21.90
CA PRO A 129 0.75 15.80 -22.02
C PRO A 129 1.13 16.94 -21.08
N ASP A 130 0.27 17.95 -20.92
CA ASP A 130 0.50 19.09 -20.03
C ASP A 130 0.53 18.69 -18.56
N ALA A 131 -0.32 17.75 -18.15
CA ALA A 131 -0.38 17.27 -16.78
C ALA A 131 0.88 16.47 -16.41
N VAL A 132 1.41 15.67 -17.35
CA VAL A 132 2.70 14.97 -17.19
C VAL A 132 3.86 15.97 -17.08
N ALA A 133 3.89 17.01 -17.92
CA ALA A 133 4.96 18.02 -17.88
C ALA A 133 4.98 18.80 -16.55
N ARG A 134 3.81 19.18 -16.02
CA ARG A 134 3.71 19.89 -14.72
C ARG A 134 4.12 19.03 -13.52
N ALA A 135 3.95 17.72 -13.59
CA ALA A 135 4.26 16.82 -12.49
C ALA A 135 5.77 16.61 -12.28
N GLY A 136 6.63 17.15 -13.14
CA GLY A 136 8.08 17.07 -12.98
C GLY A 136 8.63 15.64 -13.05
N LEU A 137 7.86 14.71 -13.62
CA LEU A 137 8.22 13.31 -13.71
C LEU A 137 9.37 13.12 -14.70
N HIS A 138 10.24 12.16 -14.40
CA HIS A 138 11.34 11.75 -15.28
C HIS A 138 11.03 10.38 -15.91
N PRO A 139 10.20 10.30 -16.96
CA PRO A 139 9.69 9.04 -17.51
C PRO A 139 10.77 8.13 -18.12
N ARG A 140 12.01 8.63 -18.25
CA ARG A 140 13.16 7.87 -18.76
C ARG A 140 14.17 7.52 -17.67
N ARG A 141 13.99 7.98 -16.43
CA ARG A 141 14.84 7.59 -15.31
C ARG A 141 14.39 6.22 -14.82
N SER A 142 15.26 5.23 -14.96
CA SER A 142 15.01 3.88 -14.48
C SER A 142 15.29 3.77 -12.98
N LEU A 143 14.84 2.67 -12.36
CA LEU A 143 15.24 2.33 -10.98
C LEU A 143 16.76 2.11 -10.86
N GLU A 144 17.41 1.61 -11.92
CA GLU A 144 18.87 1.47 -11.96
C GLU A 144 19.57 2.84 -11.91
N ASP A 145 19.04 3.85 -12.62
CA ASP A 145 19.56 5.22 -12.55
C ASP A 145 19.37 5.86 -11.16
N VAL A 146 18.41 5.36 -10.37
CA VAL A 146 18.23 5.76 -8.96
C VAL A 146 19.21 5.01 -8.07
N ALA A 147 19.34 3.68 -8.23
CA ALA A 147 20.26 2.83 -7.50
C ALA A 147 21.71 3.33 -7.57
N ARG A 148 22.18 3.72 -8.78
CA ARG A 148 23.52 4.29 -8.99
C ARG A 148 23.81 5.58 -8.20
N THR A 149 22.80 6.23 -7.61
CA THR A 149 23.00 7.41 -6.75
C THR A 149 23.21 7.07 -5.26
N LEU A 150 23.02 5.81 -4.88
CA LEU A 150 23.14 5.34 -3.49
C LEU A 150 24.60 5.00 -3.14
N PRO A 151 25.09 5.41 -1.96
CA PRO A 151 26.48 5.23 -1.55
C PRO A 151 26.75 3.86 -0.92
N HIS A 152 26.28 2.75 -1.52
CA HIS A 152 26.50 1.40 -0.99
C HIS A 152 26.47 0.33 -2.11
N PRO A 153 27.43 -0.61 -2.15
CA PRO A 153 27.55 -1.59 -3.25
C PRO A 153 26.39 -2.58 -3.36
N VAL A 154 25.63 -2.80 -2.29
CA VAL A 154 24.42 -3.66 -2.31
C VAL A 154 23.17 -2.88 -2.75
N LEU A 155 23.23 -1.55 -2.73
CA LEU A 155 22.13 -0.66 -3.13
C LEU A 155 22.30 -0.08 -4.55
N ALA A 156 23.48 -0.23 -5.15
CA ALA A 156 23.88 0.34 -6.44
C ALA A 156 23.74 -0.65 -7.61
#